data_AF-A0A9E0DBL1-F1
#
_entry.id   AF-A0A9E0DBL1-F1
#
_cell.length_a   1.000
_cell.length_b   1.000
_cell.length_c   1.000
_cell.angle_alpha   90.00
_cell.angle_beta   90.00
_cell.angle_gamma   90.00
#
_symmetry.space_group_name_H-M   'P 1'
#
loop_
_entity.id
_entity.type
_entity.pdbx_description
1 polymer ?
#
loop_
_entity_poly.entity_id
_entity_poly.type
_entity_poly.pdbx_seq_one_letter_code
_entity_poly.pdbx_strand_id
1 'polypeptide(L)'
;MLKLGLSNKLCVKALLARPNCKEISAMPTPNTTTRAEAVQQVVSAMTGPLSFKEFAEQVLALAPTTAKNRTGAVRNTLPYRPTDAGILLLDDGATVVPTRLVMAGVRFRVYVSTAEAEAGWLKISKELIEIWWPRRAFESVEYLIQCRLLDEEGGELPVKPVTRHFSKVYNLDNTIYEIQVIGFDLPAWFLRHKIQAGDSILFTIVDWEQPCFRLEHEPAEQRQNVARRRRNAELAQALFDQLESSRKRHHDPKLVILAGHLRLTEPTGYPGDPIDRMMVIDGRLDRNYAGLNYQDPDSIFPMLVEDAIWPGEPPLEDDLPDESDAPELSPTQESQVYTIKAVLKHRKGLWRTVEILGGQTLYDLNVLLISLFNHDYDHLSGYWLRVRRGTTKQFREVDLGTVNPFDFDEGEANDIVIASLSLQVGDTLKWVHDFGDWIEHLLTVEAISDPEADMNPADYPRKVAQNQPKLRYCGVCKAEGRKTPATWICMECSDEEDRDVLVCEDCLEKHHLEHDADEIVY
;
A
#
# COMPACT_ATOMS: atom_id res chain seq x y z
N MET A 1 -10.85 -29.34 48.44
CA MET A 1 -11.32 -28.62 47.24
C MET A 1 -11.10 -27.14 47.48
N LEU A 2 -9.98 -26.61 46.98
CA LEU A 2 -9.50 -25.27 47.29
C LEU A 2 -10.33 -24.18 46.60
N LYS A 3 -10.85 -23.26 47.40
CA LYS A 3 -11.29 -21.92 46.98
C LYS A 3 -10.06 -21.03 46.83
N LEU A 4 -9.97 -20.24 45.76
CA LEU A 4 -9.31 -18.93 45.77
C LEU A 4 -9.98 -18.04 44.71
N GLY A 5 -10.64 -16.98 45.17
CA GLY A 5 -11.05 -15.87 44.34
C GLY A 5 -9.96 -14.80 44.33
N LEU A 6 -9.79 -14.11 43.22
CA LEU A 6 -8.97 -12.90 43.14
C LEU A 6 -9.67 -11.87 42.25
N SER A 7 -10.02 -10.76 42.89
CA SER A 7 -10.51 -9.51 42.32
C SER A 7 -9.31 -8.68 41.87
N ASN A 8 -9.18 -8.40 40.57
CA ASN A 8 -8.21 -7.43 40.08
C ASN A 8 -8.82 -6.02 40.08
N LYS A 9 -8.63 -5.31 41.19
CA LYS A 9 -8.62 -3.84 41.23
C LYS A 9 -7.19 -3.40 40.94
N LEU A 10 -6.93 -2.86 39.75
CA LEU A 10 -5.68 -2.17 39.45
C LEU A 10 -5.87 -0.66 39.62
N CYS A 11 -4.97 -0.13 40.45
CA CYS A 11 -4.96 1.19 41.03
C CYS A 11 -4.29 2.18 40.05
N VAL A 12 -5.06 3.10 39.49
CA VAL A 12 -4.50 4.26 38.76
C VAL A 12 -4.26 5.39 39.77
N LYS A 13 -3.08 5.41 40.38
CA LYS A 13 -2.54 6.55 41.13
C LYS A 13 -1.01 6.47 41.16
N ALA A 14 -0.35 7.24 40.29
CA ALA A 14 0.92 7.93 40.56
C ALA A 14 1.53 8.48 39.26
N LEU A 15 1.25 9.75 38.93
CA LEU A 15 2.11 10.58 38.08
C LEU A 15 1.82 12.07 38.39
N LEU A 16 2.09 12.47 39.63
CA LEU A 16 2.16 13.87 40.03
C LEU A 16 3.33 14.04 41.01
N ALA A 17 4.44 14.58 40.49
CA ALA A 17 5.36 15.52 41.17
C ALA A 17 6.69 15.58 40.40
N ARG A 18 6.90 16.65 39.63
CA ARG A 18 8.25 17.16 39.33
C ARG A 18 8.44 18.48 40.08
N PRO A 19 9.60 18.73 40.71
CA PRO A 19 9.78 19.87 41.59
C PRO A 19 10.11 21.17 40.83
N ASN A 20 9.55 22.27 41.35
CA ASN A 20 9.92 23.68 41.21
C ASN A 20 11.14 24.01 40.32
N CYS A 21 10.87 24.49 39.11
CA CYS A 21 11.78 25.40 38.41
C CYS A 21 11.48 26.84 38.84
N LYS A 22 12.53 27.55 39.26
CA LYS A 22 12.52 28.97 39.62
C LYS A 22 11.91 29.81 38.48
N GLU A 23 10.92 30.62 38.82
CA GLU A 23 10.44 31.72 38.00
C GLU A 23 11.56 32.75 37.83
N ILE A 24 12.20 32.76 36.65
CA ILE A 24 12.95 33.90 36.16
C ILE A 24 11.95 34.72 35.34
N SER A 25 11.53 35.85 35.91
CA SER A 25 10.77 36.88 35.19
C SER A 25 11.62 37.43 34.06
N ALA A 26 11.38 36.92 32.84
CA ALA A 26 11.97 37.45 31.61
C ALA A 26 11.04 38.52 31.04
N MET A 27 11.60 39.70 30.77
CA MET A 27 10.91 40.78 30.05
C MET A 27 10.39 40.27 28.69
N PRO A 28 9.23 40.76 28.20
CA PRO A 28 8.69 40.34 26.92
C PRO A 28 9.66 40.77 25.80
N THR A 29 10.37 39.81 25.23
CA THR A 29 11.08 39.99 23.96
C THR A 29 10.06 40.33 22.86
N PRO A 30 10.45 41.16 21.87
CA PRO A 30 9.56 41.57 20.79
C PRO A 30 8.93 40.34 20.12
N ASN A 31 7.60 40.36 19.96
CA ASN A 31 6.76 39.31 19.36
C ASN A 31 7.41 38.76 18.08
N THR A 32 8.19 37.69 18.24
CA THR A 32 8.83 37.03 17.12
C THR A 32 7.83 36.01 16.62
N THR A 33 7.25 36.24 15.43
CA THR A 33 6.31 35.33 14.79
C THR A 33 6.89 33.92 14.77
N THR A 34 6.14 32.96 15.32
CA THR A 34 6.56 31.55 15.30
C THR A 34 6.53 31.04 13.87
N ARG A 35 7.30 29.99 13.55
CA ARG A 35 7.27 29.40 12.20
C ARG A 35 5.88 28.86 11.82
N ALA A 36 5.10 28.38 12.79
CA ALA A 36 3.73 27.90 12.54
C ALA A 36 2.80 29.06 12.17
N GLU A 37 2.88 30.18 12.88
CA GLU A 37 2.14 31.41 12.53
C GLU A 37 2.60 31.97 11.19
N ALA A 38 3.90 31.96 10.90
CA ALA A 38 4.44 32.38 9.61
C ALA A 38 3.93 31.50 8.46
N VAL A 39 3.85 30.17 8.66
CA VAL A 39 3.21 29.26 7.70
C VAL A 39 1.77 29.68 7.45
N GLN A 40 0.96 29.88 8.50
CA GLN A 40 -0.44 30.30 8.34
C GLN A 40 -0.56 31.65 7.61
N GLN A 41 0.27 32.64 7.95
CA GLN A 41 0.26 33.94 7.28
C GLN A 41 0.60 33.84 5.79
N VAL A 42 1.61 33.05 5.44
CA VAL A 42 1.97 32.81 4.03
C VAL A 42 0.82 32.12 3.30
N VAL A 43 0.26 31.04 3.86
CA VAL A 43 -0.85 30.29 3.26
C VAL A 43 -2.08 31.18 3.03
N SER A 44 -2.46 31.99 4.02
CA SER A 44 -3.57 32.94 3.88
C SER A 44 -3.31 33.97 2.78
N ALA A 45 -2.06 34.39 2.56
CA ALA A 45 -1.69 35.35 1.52
C ALA A 45 -1.51 34.75 0.12
N MET A 46 -1.38 33.42 -0.02
CA MET A 46 -1.16 32.77 -1.33
C MET A 46 -2.35 32.98 -2.29
N THR A 47 -2.10 33.46 -3.50
CA THR A 47 -3.13 33.59 -4.55
C THR A 47 -3.10 32.44 -5.56
N GLY A 48 -2.21 31.47 -5.38
CA GLY A 48 -2.06 30.31 -6.25
C GLY A 48 -0.99 29.35 -5.75
N PRO A 49 -0.69 28.29 -6.52
CA PRO A 49 0.40 27.36 -6.23
C PRO A 49 1.76 28.06 -6.15
N LEU A 50 2.62 27.57 -5.26
CA LEU A 50 4.03 27.96 -5.18
C LEU A 50 4.91 26.71 -5.23
N SER A 51 6.15 26.84 -5.70
CA SER A 51 7.13 25.79 -5.40
C SER A 51 7.41 25.75 -3.89
N PHE A 52 7.77 24.58 -3.37
CA PHE A 52 8.11 24.43 -1.95
C PHE A 52 9.26 25.34 -1.53
N LYS A 53 10.20 25.61 -2.45
CA LYS A 53 11.32 26.52 -2.22
C LYS A 53 10.84 27.96 -2.00
N GLU A 54 10.02 28.49 -2.90
CA GLU A 54 9.46 29.85 -2.77
C GLU A 54 8.60 29.98 -1.53
N PHE A 55 7.75 28.98 -1.25
CA PHE A 55 6.97 28.92 -0.03
C PHE A 55 7.86 28.97 1.22
N ALA A 56 8.92 28.16 1.27
CA ALA A 56 9.84 28.14 2.39
C ALA A 56 10.60 29.47 2.55
N GLU A 57 10.99 30.12 1.45
CA GLU A 57 11.63 31.44 1.47
C GLU A 57 10.71 32.51 2.06
N GLN A 58 9.42 32.52 1.70
CA GLN A 58 8.43 33.43 2.28
C GLN A 58 8.21 33.17 3.77
N VAL A 59 8.12 31.91 4.19
CA VAL A 59 8.00 31.54 5.62
C VAL A 59 9.25 31.99 6.40
N LEU A 60 10.44 31.79 5.83
CA LEU A 60 11.72 32.16 6.45
C LEU A 60 11.96 33.68 6.48
N ALA A 61 11.29 34.46 5.64
CA ALA A 61 11.32 35.91 5.70
C ALA A 61 10.56 36.44 6.93
N LEU A 62 9.45 35.79 7.31
CA LEU A 62 8.67 36.12 8.49
C LEU A 62 9.25 35.51 9.78
N ALA A 63 9.77 34.28 9.70
CA ALA A 63 10.33 33.54 10.82
C ALA A 63 11.70 32.93 10.46
N PRO A 64 12.79 33.72 10.51
CA PRO A 64 14.14 33.25 10.20
C PRO A 64 14.60 32.08 11.08
N THR A 65 15.52 31.26 10.56
CA THR A 65 16.11 30.14 11.31
C THR A 65 17.63 30.09 11.13
N THR A 66 18.32 29.66 12.18
CA THR A 66 19.77 29.39 12.19
C THR A 66 20.11 27.95 11.80
N ALA A 67 19.11 27.10 11.53
CA ALA A 67 19.32 25.72 11.13
C ALA A 67 20.14 25.64 9.82
N LYS A 68 21.10 24.70 9.77
CA LYS A 68 21.94 24.46 8.58
C LYS A 68 21.10 24.16 7.33
N ASN A 69 20.03 23.37 7.48
CA ASN A 69 19.05 23.11 6.44
C ASN A 69 17.77 23.92 6.69
N ARG A 70 17.75 25.17 6.22
CA ARG A 70 16.65 26.11 6.46
C ARG A 70 15.31 25.63 5.88
N THR A 71 15.32 25.13 4.65
CA THR A 71 14.13 24.59 3.96
C THR A 71 13.61 23.32 4.67
N GLY A 72 14.51 22.44 5.12
CA GLY A 72 14.13 21.29 5.94
C GLY A 72 13.49 21.69 7.27
N ALA A 73 13.94 22.79 7.88
CA ALA A 73 13.32 23.30 9.10
C ALA A 73 11.88 23.77 8.89
N VAL A 74 11.56 24.40 7.74
CA VAL A 74 10.17 24.75 7.38
C VAL A 74 9.35 23.49 7.14
N ARG A 75 9.89 22.51 6.39
CA ARG A 75 9.21 21.23 6.14
C ARG A 75 8.83 20.51 7.43
N ASN A 76 9.72 20.49 8.41
CA ASN A 76 9.49 19.86 9.71
C ASN A 76 8.51 20.65 10.60
N THR A 77 8.16 21.89 10.24
CA THR A 77 7.10 22.66 10.91
C THR A 77 5.73 22.37 10.34
N LEU A 78 5.64 21.86 9.11
CA LEU A 78 4.36 21.46 8.57
C LEU A 78 3.76 20.32 9.40
N PRO A 79 2.45 20.35 9.68
CA PRO A 79 1.79 19.25 10.37
C PRO A 79 1.95 17.95 9.57
N TYR A 80 1.87 16.81 10.26
CA TYR A 80 1.91 15.49 9.63
C TYR A 80 0.92 15.39 8.45
N ARG A 81 -0.24 16.04 8.57
CA ARG A 81 -1.20 16.27 7.48
C ARG A 81 -1.18 17.74 7.08
N PRO A 82 -0.53 18.12 5.95
CA PRO A 82 -0.45 19.50 5.48
C PRO A 82 -1.81 20.20 5.32
N THR A 83 -2.90 19.44 5.07
CA THR A 83 -4.27 19.98 5.01
C THR A 83 -4.70 20.66 6.30
N ASP A 84 -4.14 20.28 7.45
CA ASP A 84 -4.42 20.90 8.74
C ASP A 84 -3.87 22.33 8.83
N ALA A 85 -2.90 22.64 7.96
CA ALA A 85 -2.37 23.98 7.76
C ALA A 85 -3.00 24.72 6.57
N GLY A 86 -4.05 24.18 5.95
CA GLY A 86 -4.71 24.78 4.80
C GLY A 86 -3.96 24.61 3.48
N ILE A 87 -3.08 23.61 3.37
CA ILE A 87 -2.31 23.34 2.15
C ILE A 87 -2.37 21.89 1.69
N LEU A 88 -2.20 21.69 0.39
CA LEU A 88 -1.90 20.42 -0.26
C LEU A 88 -0.48 20.45 -0.81
N LEU A 89 0.19 19.30 -0.73
CA LEU A 89 1.51 19.09 -1.30
C LEU A 89 1.35 18.20 -2.53
N LEU A 90 1.70 18.71 -3.70
CA LEU A 90 1.70 17.96 -4.97
C LEU A 90 3.14 17.59 -5.35
N ASP A 91 3.26 16.65 -6.29
CA ASP A 91 4.53 16.28 -6.94
C ASP A 91 5.64 15.92 -5.93
N ASP A 92 5.32 14.97 -5.03
CA ASP A 92 6.19 14.54 -3.92
C ASP A 92 6.65 15.70 -3.01
N GLY A 93 5.80 16.72 -2.87
CA GLY A 93 6.03 17.90 -2.05
C GLY A 93 6.90 18.97 -2.70
N ALA A 94 7.01 18.97 -4.03
CA ALA A 94 7.64 20.03 -4.80
C ALA A 94 6.74 21.26 -4.95
N THR A 95 5.41 21.08 -4.96
CA THR A 95 4.43 22.15 -5.15
C THR A 95 3.52 22.27 -3.93
N VAL A 96 3.33 23.49 -3.43
CA VAL A 96 2.45 23.83 -2.30
C VAL A 96 1.25 24.58 -2.83
N VAL A 97 0.06 24.11 -2.50
CA VAL A 97 -1.20 24.66 -2.99
C VAL A 97 -2.13 24.96 -1.81
N PRO A 98 -2.72 26.16 -1.69
CA PRO A 98 -3.66 26.46 -0.62
C PRO A 98 -4.99 25.75 -0.89
N THR A 99 -5.47 24.93 0.04
CA THR A 99 -6.69 24.10 -0.13
C THR A 99 -7.89 24.96 -0.49
N ARG A 100 -8.04 26.14 0.12
CA ARG A 100 -9.16 27.06 -0.14
C ARG A 100 -9.30 27.50 -1.61
N LEU A 101 -8.21 27.53 -2.37
CA LEU A 101 -8.26 27.94 -3.77
C LEU A 101 -8.63 26.82 -4.72
N VAL A 102 -8.29 25.58 -4.35
CA VAL A 102 -8.34 24.44 -5.26
C VAL A 102 -9.44 23.46 -4.94
N MET A 103 -9.95 23.49 -3.71
CA MET A 103 -11.09 22.66 -3.33
C MET A 103 -12.43 23.34 -3.62
N ALA A 104 -12.47 24.67 -3.76
CA ALA A 104 -13.69 25.39 -4.11
C ALA A 104 -14.22 24.94 -5.48
N GLY A 105 -15.48 24.54 -5.52
CA GLY A 105 -16.17 24.00 -6.69
C GLY A 105 -15.95 22.52 -6.94
N VAL A 106 -15.04 21.84 -6.22
CA VAL A 106 -14.87 20.38 -6.37
C VAL A 106 -16.15 19.68 -5.97
N ARG A 107 -16.53 18.67 -6.77
CA ARG A 107 -17.77 17.92 -6.60
C ARG A 107 -17.51 16.46 -6.26
N PHE A 108 -18.33 15.90 -5.38
CA PHE A 108 -18.33 14.47 -5.04
C PHE A 108 -19.76 13.96 -4.81
N ARG A 109 -19.91 12.64 -4.74
CA ARG A 109 -21.21 11.96 -4.69
C ARG A 109 -21.37 11.17 -3.39
N VAL A 110 -22.59 11.18 -2.85
CA VAL A 110 -23.03 10.27 -1.79
C VAL A 110 -24.28 9.54 -2.26
N TYR A 111 -24.32 8.21 -2.07
CA TYR A 111 -25.52 7.40 -2.33
C TYR A 111 -26.46 7.42 -1.14
N VAL A 112 -27.76 7.52 -1.41
CA VAL A 112 -28.80 7.50 -0.39
C VAL A 112 -29.25 6.06 -0.15
N SER A 113 -29.09 5.57 1.08
CA SER A 113 -29.61 4.27 1.50
C SER A 113 -31.12 4.32 1.80
N THR A 114 -31.76 3.15 1.90
CA THR A 114 -33.17 3.05 2.30
C THR A 114 -33.44 3.72 3.65
N ALA A 115 -32.59 3.47 4.65
CA ALA A 115 -32.74 4.05 5.99
C ALA A 115 -32.58 5.58 6.01
N GLU A 116 -31.78 6.15 5.11
CA GLU A 116 -31.63 7.60 4.95
C GLU A 116 -32.87 8.21 4.28
N ALA A 117 -33.32 7.62 3.16
CA ALA A 117 -34.49 8.08 2.43
C ALA A 117 -35.76 8.05 3.29
N GLU A 118 -36.02 6.94 4.00
CA GLU A 118 -37.21 6.79 4.85
C GLU A 118 -37.24 7.77 6.01
N ALA A 119 -36.07 8.04 6.60
CA ALA A 119 -36.00 8.87 7.80
C ALA A 119 -35.63 10.33 7.54
N GLY A 120 -35.44 10.72 6.27
CA GLY A 120 -35.18 12.11 5.86
C GLY A 120 -33.89 12.68 6.44
N TRP A 121 -32.84 11.88 6.55
CA TRP A 121 -31.56 12.31 7.12
C TRP A 121 -30.41 11.81 6.24
N LEU A 122 -29.27 12.50 6.32
CA LEU A 122 -28.08 12.19 5.56
C LEU A 122 -26.96 11.75 6.50
N LYS A 123 -26.53 10.49 6.38
CA LYS A 123 -25.40 9.96 7.14
C LYS A 123 -24.12 10.67 6.73
N ILE A 124 -23.36 11.12 7.71
CA ILE A 124 -22.00 11.57 7.48
C ILE A 124 -21.13 10.31 7.49
N SER A 125 -20.86 9.77 6.30
CA SER A 125 -19.98 8.60 6.18
C SER A 125 -18.58 8.94 6.67
N LYS A 126 -17.86 7.93 7.16
CA LYS A 126 -16.45 8.06 7.53
C LYS A 126 -15.63 8.68 6.39
N GLU A 127 -15.92 8.28 5.16
CA GLU A 127 -15.29 8.81 3.94
C GLU A 127 -15.51 10.32 3.76
N LEU A 128 -16.74 10.78 4.02
CA LEU A 128 -17.10 12.20 3.96
C LEU A 128 -16.27 13.01 4.95
N ILE A 129 -16.06 12.50 6.17
CA ILE A 129 -15.25 13.19 7.18
C ILE A 129 -13.77 13.08 6.84
N GLU A 130 -13.29 11.90 6.45
CA GLU A 130 -11.85 11.63 6.28
C GLU A 130 -11.27 12.37 5.11
N ILE A 131 -11.97 12.39 3.98
CA ILE A 131 -11.47 12.94 2.74
C ILE A 131 -11.91 14.40 2.62
N TRP A 132 -13.21 14.65 2.75
CA TRP A 132 -13.83 15.89 2.30
C TRP A 132 -13.95 16.96 3.38
N TRP A 133 -13.57 16.64 4.62
CA TRP A 133 -13.73 17.55 5.75
C TRP A 133 -12.40 18.03 6.33
N PRO A 134 -12.21 19.31 6.65
CA PRO A 134 -11.02 19.78 7.38
C PRO A 134 -10.87 19.07 8.73
N ARG A 135 -9.67 18.56 9.05
CA ARG A 135 -9.45 17.63 10.17
C ARG A 135 -9.90 18.13 11.54
N ARG A 136 -9.95 19.46 11.77
CA ARG A 136 -10.40 20.02 13.04
C ARG A 136 -11.79 19.52 13.45
N ALA A 137 -12.59 18.98 12.52
CA ALA A 137 -13.92 18.47 12.80
C ALA A 137 -14.05 17.06 13.37
N PHE A 138 -12.96 16.28 13.43
CA PHE A 138 -13.02 14.92 13.99
C PHE A 138 -13.14 14.89 15.52
N GLU A 139 -12.81 16.00 16.18
CA GLU A 139 -12.59 16.00 17.63
C GLU A 139 -13.87 16.25 18.44
N SER A 140 -14.95 16.77 17.83
CA SER A 140 -16.25 16.90 18.50
C SER A 140 -17.43 17.10 17.53
N VAL A 141 -18.63 16.66 17.95
CA VAL A 141 -19.92 16.97 17.30
C VAL A 141 -20.10 18.48 17.08
N GLU A 142 -19.44 19.31 17.91
CA GLU A 142 -19.53 20.77 17.84
C GLU A 142 -18.98 21.34 16.53
N TYR A 143 -18.03 20.67 15.89
CA TYR A 143 -17.56 21.09 14.58
C TYR A 143 -18.52 20.78 13.45
N LEU A 144 -19.34 19.72 13.59
CA LEU A 144 -20.42 19.45 12.63
C LEU A 144 -21.51 20.53 12.71
N ILE A 145 -21.69 21.17 13.87
CA ILE A 145 -22.58 22.32 14.04
C ILE A 145 -22.09 23.53 13.22
N GLN A 146 -20.79 23.63 12.95
CA GLN A 146 -20.23 24.72 12.14
C GLN A 146 -20.40 24.47 10.63
N CYS A 147 -20.82 23.27 10.22
CA CYS A 147 -21.11 22.99 8.82
C CYS A 147 -22.31 23.79 8.33
N ARG A 148 -22.18 24.39 7.16
CA ARG A 148 -23.30 24.99 6.45
C ARG A 148 -23.62 24.15 5.23
N LEU A 149 -24.87 23.73 5.12
CA LEU A 149 -25.39 23.07 3.93
C LEU A 149 -26.30 24.05 3.20
N LEU A 150 -26.06 24.19 1.90
CA LEU A 150 -26.85 25.02 1.01
C LEU A 150 -27.65 24.11 0.05
N ASP A 151 -28.85 24.52 -0.32
CA ASP A 151 -29.57 23.92 -1.44
C ASP A 151 -28.95 24.32 -2.80
N GLU A 152 -29.46 23.75 -3.90
CA GLU A 152 -29.00 24.05 -5.25
C GLU A 152 -29.08 25.55 -5.63
N GLU A 153 -29.97 26.31 -4.99
CA GLU A 153 -30.15 27.75 -5.19
C GLU A 153 -29.21 28.60 -4.32
N GLY A 154 -28.46 27.98 -3.40
CA GLY A 154 -27.57 28.64 -2.45
C GLY A 154 -28.27 29.11 -1.16
N GLY A 155 -29.53 28.73 -0.96
CA GLY A 155 -30.27 28.94 0.27
C GLY A 155 -29.77 28.02 1.38
N GLU A 156 -29.63 28.56 2.60
CA GLU A 156 -29.14 27.78 3.74
C GLU A 156 -30.21 26.79 4.23
N LEU A 157 -29.84 25.52 4.33
CA LEU A 157 -30.70 24.46 4.83
C LEU A 157 -30.76 24.53 6.36
N PRO A 158 -31.92 24.27 6.99
CA PRO A 158 -32.03 24.20 8.43
C PRO A 158 -31.45 22.87 8.94
N VAL A 159 -30.13 22.82 9.06
CA VAL A 159 -29.41 21.59 9.44
C VAL A 159 -29.40 21.41 10.96
N LYS A 160 -29.73 20.19 11.41
CA LYS A 160 -29.49 19.76 12.80
C LYS A 160 -28.62 18.51 12.78
N PRO A 161 -27.40 18.55 13.35
CA PRO A 161 -26.64 17.33 13.58
C PRO A 161 -27.42 16.39 14.49
N VAL A 162 -27.55 15.14 14.08
CA VAL A 162 -28.24 14.08 14.84
C VAL A 162 -27.33 12.87 14.97
N THR A 163 -27.39 12.23 16.13
CA THR A 163 -26.75 10.93 16.37
C THR A 163 -27.82 9.86 16.39
N ARG A 164 -27.65 8.82 15.57
CA ARG A 164 -28.52 7.64 15.54
C ARG A 164 -27.74 6.40 15.96
N HIS A 165 -28.38 5.54 16.72
CA HIS A 165 -27.83 4.28 17.18
C HIS A 165 -28.26 3.17 16.24
N PHE A 166 -27.31 2.38 15.76
CA PHE A 166 -27.56 1.18 14.97
C PHE A 166 -26.97 -0.01 15.70
N SER A 167 -27.73 -1.08 15.82
CA SER A 167 -27.20 -2.37 16.28
C SER A 167 -26.64 -3.14 15.10
N LYS A 168 -25.40 -3.60 15.20
CA LYS A 168 -24.78 -4.52 14.25
C LYS A 168 -24.25 -5.75 14.98
N VAL A 169 -24.34 -6.90 14.33
CA VAL A 169 -23.73 -8.16 14.77
C VAL A 169 -22.42 -8.29 14.00
N TYR A 170 -21.29 -8.49 14.69
CA TYR A 170 -19.97 -8.50 14.05
C TYR A 170 -19.11 -9.74 14.35
N ASN A 171 -19.48 -10.57 15.33
CA ASN A 171 -18.61 -11.63 15.83
C ASN A 171 -19.25 -13.02 15.70
N LEU A 172 -18.40 -14.04 15.64
CA LEU A 172 -18.76 -15.47 15.70
C LEU A 172 -19.58 -15.83 16.96
N ASP A 173 -19.49 -15.02 18.02
CA ASP A 173 -20.24 -15.20 19.27
C ASP A 173 -21.61 -14.47 19.29
N ASN A 174 -22.03 -13.89 18.16
CA ASN A 174 -23.24 -13.07 18.03
C ASN A 174 -23.28 -11.85 18.97
N THR A 175 -22.13 -11.32 19.41
CA THR A 175 -22.11 -10.07 20.17
C THR A 175 -22.65 -8.92 19.31
N ILE A 176 -23.68 -8.25 19.84
CA ILE A 176 -24.28 -7.05 19.24
C ILE A 176 -23.50 -5.84 19.73
N TYR A 177 -22.93 -5.08 18.80
CA TYR A 177 -22.36 -3.77 19.09
C TYR A 177 -23.33 -2.68 18.62
N GLU A 178 -23.57 -1.71 19.50
CA GLU A 178 -24.21 -0.46 19.10
C GLU A 178 -23.17 0.47 18.48
N ILE A 179 -23.36 0.79 17.21
CA ILE A 179 -22.60 1.83 16.53
C ILE A 179 -23.41 3.12 16.55
N GLN A 180 -22.77 4.21 16.98
CA GLN A 180 -23.33 5.55 16.86
C GLN A 180 -22.91 6.15 15.52
N VAL A 181 -23.88 6.64 14.77
CA VAL A 181 -23.66 7.26 13.46
C VAL A 181 -24.18 8.68 13.51
N ILE A 182 -23.34 9.63 13.12
CA ILE A 182 -23.71 11.04 13.08
C ILE A 182 -24.18 11.38 11.66
N GLY A 183 -25.17 12.26 11.56
CA GLY A 183 -25.72 12.72 10.30
C GLY A 183 -26.38 14.09 10.41
N PHE A 184 -26.98 14.51 9.29
CA PHE A 184 -27.76 15.74 9.19
C PHE A 184 -29.23 15.40 9.04
N ASP A 185 -30.07 15.91 9.94
CA ASP A 185 -31.53 15.80 9.81
C ASP A 185 -32.03 16.81 8.76
N LEU A 186 -32.56 16.29 7.65
CA LEU A 186 -32.95 17.07 6.46
C LEU A 186 -34.36 16.70 5.92
N PRO A 187 -35.38 16.45 6.78
CA PRO A 187 -36.61 15.80 6.33
C PRO A 187 -37.41 16.66 5.36
N ALA A 188 -37.41 17.98 5.55
CA ALA A 188 -38.08 18.91 4.65
C ALA A 188 -37.44 18.93 3.25
N TRP A 189 -36.11 18.83 3.18
CA TRP A 189 -35.38 18.80 1.92
C TRP A 189 -35.59 17.46 1.20
N PHE A 190 -35.44 16.34 1.92
CA PHE A 190 -35.74 15.00 1.37
C PHE A 190 -37.17 14.90 0.82
N LEU A 191 -38.16 15.44 1.54
CA LEU A 191 -39.55 15.46 1.09
C LEU A 191 -39.76 16.37 -0.14
N ARG A 192 -39.17 17.57 -0.16
CA ARG A 192 -39.25 18.51 -1.30
C ARG A 192 -38.73 17.87 -2.59
N HIS A 193 -37.61 17.16 -2.51
CA HIS A 193 -36.95 16.52 -3.65
C HIS A 193 -37.44 15.09 -3.92
N LYS A 194 -38.31 14.54 -3.06
CA LYS A 194 -38.81 13.16 -3.14
C LYS A 194 -37.67 12.14 -3.25
N ILE A 195 -36.64 12.32 -2.43
CA ILE A 195 -35.42 11.49 -2.46
C ILE A 195 -35.77 10.04 -2.12
N GLN A 196 -35.28 9.11 -2.93
CA GLN A 196 -35.50 7.67 -2.77
C GLN A 196 -34.20 6.92 -2.52
N ALA A 197 -34.32 5.68 -2.04
CA ALA A 197 -33.20 4.76 -1.93
C ALA A 197 -32.55 4.55 -3.31
N GLY A 198 -31.22 4.61 -3.35
CA GLY A 198 -30.46 4.53 -4.60
C GLY A 198 -30.22 5.88 -5.27
N ASP A 199 -30.94 6.94 -4.94
CA ASP A 199 -30.61 8.27 -5.44
C ASP A 199 -29.23 8.73 -4.98
N SER A 200 -28.77 9.85 -5.54
CA SER A 200 -27.52 10.48 -5.15
C SER A 200 -27.73 11.90 -4.66
N ILE A 201 -26.90 12.30 -3.71
CA ILE A 201 -26.71 13.70 -3.34
C ILE A 201 -25.33 14.10 -3.83
N LEU A 202 -25.29 15.09 -4.70
CA LEU A 202 -24.05 15.66 -5.20
C LEU A 202 -23.66 16.81 -4.28
N PHE A 203 -22.45 16.77 -3.78
CA PHE A 203 -21.87 17.81 -2.96
C PHE A 203 -20.97 18.67 -3.82
N THR A 204 -21.09 19.98 -3.71
CA THR A 204 -20.12 20.95 -4.23
C THR A 204 -19.51 21.71 -3.06
N ILE A 205 -18.18 21.69 -2.95
CA ILE A 205 -17.47 22.43 -1.90
C ILE A 205 -17.55 23.93 -2.23
N VAL A 206 -18.24 24.71 -1.39
CA VAL A 206 -18.34 26.17 -1.55
C VAL A 206 -17.22 26.88 -0.81
N ASP A 207 -16.96 26.44 0.43
CA ASP A 207 -15.86 26.91 1.26
C ASP A 207 -15.25 25.71 2.00
N TRP A 208 -13.94 25.57 1.87
CA TRP A 208 -13.18 24.50 2.51
C TRP A 208 -12.74 24.87 3.92
N GLU A 209 -12.38 26.13 4.19
CA GLU A 209 -11.87 26.53 5.51
C GLU A 209 -13.00 26.65 6.52
N GLN A 210 -14.16 27.13 6.06
CA GLN A 210 -15.42 27.10 6.80
C GLN A 210 -16.34 26.10 6.11
N PRO A 211 -16.41 24.83 6.58
CA PRO A 211 -17.07 23.75 5.86
C PRO A 211 -18.47 24.14 5.36
N CYS A 212 -18.56 24.43 4.07
CA CYS A 212 -19.77 24.90 3.42
C CYS A 212 -19.96 24.11 2.13
N PHE A 213 -21.06 23.38 2.05
CA PHE A 213 -21.35 22.49 0.92
C PHE A 213 -22.69 22.85 0.30
N ARG A 214 -22.74 22.87 -1.03
CA ARG A 214 -24.00 22.91 -1.78
C ARG A 214 -24.43 21.49 -2.10
N LEU A 215 -25.69 21.19 -1.84
CA LEU A 215 -26.31 19.91 -2.13
C LEU A 215 -27.18 20.03 -3.38
N GLU A 216 -27.09 19.02 -4.25
CA GLU A 216 -27.98 18.83 -5.39
C GLU A 216 -28.50 17.38 -5.35
N HIS A 217 -29.81 17.20 -5.53
CA HIS A 217 -30.40 15.87 -5.68
C HIS A 217 -30.24 15.37 -7.11
N GLU A 218 -29.79 14.13 -7.28
CA GLU A 218 -29.76 13.44 -8.55
C GLU A 218 -30.51 12.11 -8.47
N PRO A 219 -31.68 12.00 -9.12
CA PRO A 219 -32.42 10.75 -9.21
C PRO A 219 -31.60 9.64 -9.86
N ALA A 220 -31.80 8.41 -9.40
CA ALA A 220 -31.09 7.23 -9.91
C ALA A 220 -31.18 7.07 -11.44
N GLU A 221 -32.34 7.39 -12.01
CA GLU A 221 -32.64 7.30 -13.44
C GLU A 221 -32.02 8.43 -14.28
N GLN A 222 -31.67 9.56 -13.65
CA GLN A 222 -31.11 10.74 -14.33
C GLN A 222 -29.58 10.78 -14.31
N ARG A 223 -28.94 9.80 -13.64
CA ARG A 223 -27.48 9.76 -13.53
C ARG A 223 -26.82 9.70 -14.91
N GLN A 224 -25.87 10.60 -15.13
CA GLN A 224 -25.06 10.63 -16.35
C GLN A 224 -23.98 9.54 -16.33
N ASN A 225 -24.38 8.28 -16.53
CA ASN A 225 -23.53 7.10 -16.39
C ASN A 225 -22.22 7.16 -17.20
N VAL A 226 -22.26 7.71 -18.42
CA VAL A 226 -21.08 7.86 -19.27
C VAL A 226 -20.09 8.87 -18.67
N ALA A 227 -20.58 10.05 -18.25
CA ALA A 227 -19.75 11.06 -17.62
C ALA A 227 -19.17 10.56 -16.27
N ARG A 228 -19.98 9.83 -15.50
CA ARG A 228 -19.56 9.16 -14.25
C ARG A 228 -18.41 8.18 -14.48
N ARG A 229 -18.57 7.23 -15.41
CA ARG A 229 -17.54 6.21 -15.71
C ARG A 229 -16.26 6.85 -16.21
N ARG A 230 -16.36 7.85 -17.10
CA ARG A 230 -15.20 8.65 -17.54
C ARG A 230 -14.50 9.29 -16.35
N ARG A 231 -15.26 9.90 -15.44
CA ARG A 231 -14.69 10.54 -14.24
C ARG A 231 -14.01 9.54 -13.32
N ASN A 232 -14.58 8.36 -13.11
CA ASN A 232 -13.97 7.29 -12.33
C ASN A 232 -12.63 6.88 -12.94
N ALA A 233 -12.60 6.61 -14.26
CA ALA A 233 -11.38 6.21 -14.95
C ALA A 233 -10.29 7.29 -14.87
N GLU A 234 -10.65 8.57 -15.06
CA GLU A 234 -9.71 9.69 -14.90
C GLU A 234 -9.14 9.77 -13.48
N LEU A 235 -9.99 9.68 -12.45
CA LEU A 235 -9.56 9.76 -11.07
C LEU A 235 -8.71 8.55 -10.68
N ALA A 236 -9.15 7.33 -10.98
CA ALA A 236 -8.39 6.11 -10.73
C ALA A 236 -7.02 6.15 -11.41
N GLN A 237 -6.95 6.58 -12.67
CA GLN A 237 -5.67 6.76 -13.36
C GLN A 237 -4.79 7.80 -12.67
N ALA A 238 -5.33 8.95 -12.26
CA ALA A 238 -4.56 9.99 -11.56
C ALA A 238 -4.01 9.51 -10.22
N LEU A 239 -4.77 8.69 -9.48
CA LEU A 239 -4.35 8.10 -8.21
C LEU A 239 -3.29 7.01 -8.44
N PHE A 240 -3.49 6.16 -9.45
CA PHE A 240 -2.55 5.13 -9.84
C PHE A 240 -1.21 5.75 -10.28
N ASP A 241 -1.23 6.75 -11.16
CA ASP A 241 -0.02 7.48 -11.58
C ASP A 241 0.69 8.15 -10.40
N GLN A 242 -0.07 8.61 -9.40
CA GLN A 242 0.50 9.17 -8.18
C GLN A 242 1.21 8.10 -7.33
N LEU A 243 0.63 6.90 -7.21
CA LEU A 243 1.32 5.77 -6.60
C LEU A 243 2.56 5.42 -7.40
N GLU A 244 2.47 5.24 -8.72
CA GLU A 244 3.58 4.84 -9.59
C GLU A 244 4.76 5.82 -9.57
N SER A 245 4.49 7.11 -9.44
CA SER A 245 5.53 8.16 -9.41
C SER A 245 6.09 8.42 -8.01
N SER A 246 5.41 7.98 -6.96
CA SER A 246 5.79 8.28 -5.58
C SER A 246 6.96 7.43 -5.09
N ARG A 247 7.87 8.06 -4.34
CA ARG A 247 8.93 7.35 -3.62
C ARG A 247 8.44 6.66 -2.37
N LYS A 248 7.30 7.08 -1.83
CA LYS A 248 6.69 6.51 -0.63
C LYS A 248 5.85 5.30 -1.03
N ARG A 249 5.87 4.29 -0.15
CA ARG A 249 4.98 3.12 -0.27
C ARG A 249 3.60 3.42 0.31
N HIS A 250 3.54 4.21 1.39
CA HIS A 250 2.28 4.59 2.03
C HIS A 250 1.99 6.07 1.87
N HIS A 251 0.70 6.33 1.66
CA HIS A 251 0.17 7.63 1.34
C HIS A 251 -1.06 7.90 2.19
N ASP A 252 -1.09 9.04 2.89
CA ASP A 252 -2.31 9.48 3.55
C ASP A 252 -3.45 9.57 2.51
N PRO A 253 -4.52 8.76 2.63
CA PRO A 253 -5.53 8.63 1.59
C PRO A 253 -6.16 9.97 1.22
N LYS A 254 -6.41 10.81 2.23
CA LYS A 254 -6.98 12.14 2.03
C LYS A 254 -6.09 12.98 1.12
N LEU A 255 -4.79 13.06 1.42
CA LEU A 255 -3.89 13.90 0.63
C LEU A 255 -3.82 13.45 -0.82
N VAL A 256 -3.79 12.13 -1.06
CA VAL A 256 -3.70 11.58 -2.40
C VAL A 256 -5.01 11.72 -3.16
N ILE A 257 -6.14 11.47 -2.53
CA ILE A 257 -7.46 11.66 -3.17
C ILE A 257 -7.67 13.13 -3.54
N LEU A 258 -7.39 14.07 -2.63
CA LEU A 258 -7.50 15.50 -2.93
C LEU A 258 -6.55 15.90 -4.06
N ALA A 259 -5.28 15.45 -4.03
CA ALA A 259 -4.34 15.71 -5.12
C ALA A 259 -4.78 15.12 -6.47
N GLY A 260 -5.35 13.91 -6.47
CA GLY A 260 -5.91 13.26 -7.66
C GLY A 260 -7.06 14.06 -8.26
N HIS A 261 -7.96 14.60 -7.43
CA HIS A 261 -9.05 15.48 -7.90
C HIS A 261 -8.54 16.74 -8.60
N LEU A 262 -7.43 17.32 -8.14
CA LEU A 262 -6.82 18.50 -8.77
C LEU A 262 -6.17 18.19 -10.13
N ARG A 263 -5.91 16.91 -10.42
CA ARG A 263 -5.34 16.44 -11.69
C ARG A 263 -6.40 16.06 -12.72
N LEU A 264 -7.67 16.09 -12.34
CA LEU A 264 -8.77 15.86 -13.27
C LEU A 264 -8.82 16.96 -14.33
N THR A 265 -9.25 16.61 -15.54
CA THR A 265 -9.44 17.57 -16.65
C THR A 265 -10.43 18.68 -16.27
N GLU A 266 -11.42 18.35 -15.44
CA GLU A 266 -12.46 19.29 -15.01
C GLU A 266 -12.85 18.97 -13.55
N PRO A 267 -12.07 19.45 -12.55
CA PRO A 267 -12.28 19.10 -11.13
C PRO A 267 -13.63 19.53 -10.56
N THR A 268 -14.25 20.56 -11.17
CA THR A 268 -15.56 21.11 -10.79
C THR A 268 -16.71 20.58 -11.64
N GLY A 269 -16.42 19.65 -12.56
CA GLY A 269 -17.40 19.08 -13.49
C GLY A 269 -18.27 18.01 -12.83
N TYR A 270 -18.91 17.18 -13.64
CA TYR A 270 -19.75 16.08 -13.14
C TYR A 270 -18.92 15.08 -12.28
N PRO A 271 -19.38 14.72 -11.06
CA PRO A 271 -18.64 13.86 -10.15
C PRO A 271 -18.75 12.38 -10.50
N GLY A 272 -17.75 11.61 -10.08
CA GLY A 272 -17.72 10.15 -10.20
C GLY A 272 -18.57 9.45 -9.15
N ASP A 273 -18.31 8.15 -8.97
CA ASP A 273 -18.76 7.36 -7.84
C ASP A 273 -18.02 7.77 -6.53
N PRO A 274 -18.56 7.44 -5.35
CA PRO A 274 -17.80 7.47 -4.10
C PRO A 274 -16.49 6.68 -4.26
N ILE A 275 -15.44 7.12 -3.56
CA ILE A 275 -14.08 6.66 -3.86
C ILE A 275 -13.91 5.14 -3.67
N ASP A 276 -14.53 4.54 -2.65
CA ASP A 276 -14.48 3.09 -2.43
C ASP A 276 -15.06 2.32 -3.59
N ARG A 277 -16.25 2.75 -4.03
CA ARG A 277 -16.92 2.10 -5.15
C ARG A 277 -16.12 2.27 -6.44
N MET A 278 -15.51 3.43 -6.64
CA MET A 278 -14.63 3.67 -7.78
C MET A 278 -13.41 2.73 -7.75
N MET A 279 -12.78 2.54 -6.58
CA MET A 279 -11.63 1.65 -6.40
C MET A 279 -11.98 0.20 -6.69
N VAL A 280 -13.08 -0.30 -6.10
CA VAL A 280 -13.59 -1.65 -6.34
C VAL A 280 -13.88 -1.89 -7.83
N ILE A 281 -14.48 -0.90 -8.53
CA ILE A 281 -14.76 -1.01 -9.97
C ILE A 281 -13.48 -0.98 -10.81
N ASP A 282 -12.46 -0.20 -10.41
CA ASP A 282 -11.20 -0.08 -11.16
C ASP A 282 -10.30 -1.31 -10.98
N GLY A 283 -10.34 -1.96 -9.81
CA GLY A 283 -9.66 -3.23 -9.55
C GLY A 283 -8.14 -3.14 -9.35
N ARG A 284 -7.53 -1.96 -9.53
CA ARG A 284 -6.05 -1.77 -9.38
C ARG A 284 -5.66 -1.11 -8.07
N LEU A 285 -6.61 -0.50 -7.38
CA LEU A 285 -6.38 0.38 -6.24
C LEU A 285 -7.22 -0.10 -5.06
N ASP A 286 -6.63 -0.10 -3.89
CA ASP A 286 -7.33 -0.31 -2.63
C ASP A 286 -6.98 0.80 -1.64
N ARG A 287 -7.79 0.96 -0.60
CA ARG A 287 -7.40 1.77 0.57
C ARG A 287 -7.72 1.06 1.87
N ASN A 288 -6.78 1.19 2.79
CA ASN A 288 -6.96 0.81 4.18
C ASN A 288 -6.67 2.01 5.10
N TYR A 289 -6.64 1.76 6.41
CA TYR A 289 -6.33 2.78 7.41
C TYR A 289 -4.91 3.36 7.26
N ALA A 290 -3.98 2.60 6.67
CA ALA A 290 -2.59 2.99 6.52
C ALA A 290 -2.36 3.83 5.25
N GLY A 291 -3.18 3.67 4.21
CA GLY A 291 -3.03 4.46 3.01
C GLY A 291 -3.83 3.99 1.80
N LEU A 292 -3.58 4.68 0.68
CA LEU A 292 -3.88 4.17 -0.66
C LEU A 292 -2.80 3.15 -1.05
N ASN A 293 -3.20 1.96 -1.49
CA ASN A 293 -2.34 0.87 -1.91
C ASN A 293 -2.74 0.35 -3.30
N TYR A 294 -1.93 -0.53 -3.86
CA TYR A 294 -2.32 -1.34 -5.01
C TYR A 294 -3.26 -2.45 -4.52
N GLN A 295 -4.26 -2.80 -5.32
CA GLN A 295 -5.07 -4.01 -5.13
C GLN A 295 -4.36 -5.22 -5.78
N ASP A 296 -3.04 -5.28 -5.64
CA ASP A 296 -2.32 -6.50 -6.00
C ASP A 296 -2.82 -7.60 -5.04
N PRO A 297 -2.92 -8.87 -5.50
CA PRO A 297 -3.31 -9.98 -4.62
C PRO A 297 -2.51 -9.89 -3.32
N ASP A 298 -3.24 -9.86 -2.20
CA ASP A 298 -2.65 -9.60 -0.90
C ASP A 298 -1.50 -10.57 -0.69
N SER A 299 -0.35 -10.02 -0.33
CA SER A 299 0.73 -10.87 0.12
C SER A 299 0.22 -11.65 1.34
N ILE A 300 0.54 -12.93 1.39
CA ILE A 300 0.23 -13.87 2.48
C ILE A 300 0.66 -13.35 3.87
N PHE A 301 1.62 -12.42 3.91
CA PHE A 301 2.12 -11.85 5.16
C PHE A 301 1.12 -10.93 5.89
N PRO A 302 0.43 -9.98 5.23
CA PRO A 302 -0.75 -9.32 5.77
C PRO A 302 -1.78 -10.30 6.33
N MET A 303 -2.09 -11.39 5.63
CA MET A 303 -3.11 -12.36 6.06
C MET A 303 -2.74 -13.05 7.40
N LEU A 304 -1.47 -13.44 7.57
CA LEU A 304 -0.97 -14.01 8.84
C LEU A 304 -1.02 -13.02 10.02
N VAL A 305 -1.11 -11.71 9.78
CA VAL A 305 -1.15 -10.66 10.81
C VAL A 305 -2.54 -10.06 10.98
N GLU A 306 -3.33 -9.95 9.91
CA GLU A 306 -4.64 -9.29 9.88
C GLU A 306 -5.81 -10.24 10.19
N ASP A 307 -5.74 -11.53 9.83
CA ASP A 307 -6.75 -12.53 10.25
C ASP A 307 -6.78 -12.72 11.77
N ALA A 308 -5.68 -12.40 12.46
CA ALA A 308 -5.62 -12.38 13.91
C ALA A 308 -6.31 -11.14 14.53
N ILE A 309 -6.62 -10.10 13.74
CA ILE A 309 -7.02 -8.78 14.24
C ILE A 309 -8.39 -8.33 13.72
N TRP A 310 -8.87 -8.80 12.56
CA TRP A 310 -10.16 -8.33 12.03
C TRP A 310 -10.87 -9.34 11.09
N PRO A 311 -11.83 -10.14 11.58
CA PRO A 311 -12.73 -10.90 10.72
C PRO A 311 -13.73 -9.94 10.07
N GLY A 312 -13.36 -9.32 8.95
CA GLY A 312 -14.31 -8.61 8.11
C GLY A 312 -15.28 -9.60 7.44
N GLU A 313 -16.52 -9.17 7.16
CA GLU A 313 -17.39 -9.93 6.27
C GLU A 313 -16.69 -10.06 4.90
N PRO A 314 -16.51 -11.28 4.36
CA PRO A 314 -15.95 -11.44 3.03
C PRO A 314 -16.83 -10.67 2.03
N PRO A 315 -16.24 -10.13 0.95
CA PRO A 315 -17.03 -9.58 -0.14
C PRO A 315 -18.08 -10.61 -0.59
N LEU A 316 -19.27 -10.13 -0.97
CA LEU A 316 -20.33 -10.98 -1.50
C LEU A 316 -19.77 -11.77 -2.69
N GLU A 317 -19.82 -13.11 -2.62
CA GLU A 317 -19.28 -14.02 -3.64
C GLU A 317 -19.75 -13.69 -5.07
N ASP A 318 -20.93 -13.08 -5.22
CA ASP A 318 -21.52 -12.69 -6.50
C ASP A 318 -20.80 -11.52 -7.22
N ASP A 319 -19.90 -10.80 -6.55
CA ASP A 319 -19.18 -9.63 -7.13
C ASP A 319 -17.70 -9.93 -7.49
N LEU A 320 -17.20 -11.15 -7.21
CA LEU A 320 -15.87 -11.55 -7.67
C LEU A 320 -15.94 -12.00 -9.13
N PRO A 321 -15.00 -11.58 -10.01
CA PRO A 321 -14.93 -12.10 -11.36
C PRO A 321 -14.76 -13.63 -11.29
N ASP A 322 -15.52 -14.33 -12.12
CA ASP A 322 -15.48 -15.79 -12.21
C ASP A 322 -14.05 -16.21 -12.59
N GLU A 323 -13.48 -17.22 -11.91
CA GLU A 323 -12.14 -17.76 -12.24
C GLU A 323 -12.03 -18.20 -13.71
N SER A 324 -13.18 -18.40 -14.37
CA SER A 324 -13.30 -18.67 -15.81
C SER A 324 -12.87 -17.52 -16.73
N ASP A 325 -12.59 -16.31 -16.22
CA ASP A 325 -12.16 -15.15 -17.00
C ASP A 325 -10.64 -15.09 -17.27
N ALA A 326 -9.85 -16.08 -16.81
CA ALA A 326 -8.45 -16.18 -17.18
C ALA A 326 -8.31 -16.37 -18.71
N PRO A 327 -7.51 -15.55 -19.42
CA PRO A 327 -7.40 -15.67 -20.86
C PRO A 327 -6.85 -17.04 -21.25
N GLU A 328 -7.59 -17.79 -22.08
CA GLU A 328 -7.12 -19.06 -22.65
C GLU A 328 -5.78 -18.83 -23.37
N LEU A 329 -4.76 -19.57 -22.98
CA LEU A 329 -3.45 -19.52 -23.62
C LEU A 329 -3.54 -20.15 -25.02
N SER A 330 -2.92 -19.50 -26.01
CA SER A 330 -2.78 -20.13 -27.32
C SER A 330 -1.74 -21.25 -27.28
N PRO A 331 -1.88 -22.32 -28.09
CA PRO A 331 -0.88 -23.38 -28.19
C PRO A 331 0.53 -22.87 -28.54
N THR A 332 0.61 -21.74 -29.25
CA THR A 332 1.87 -21.04 -29.53
C THR A 332 2.49 -20.50 -28.26
N GLN A 333 1.73 -19.82 -27.39
CA GLN A 333 2.27 -19.29 -26.13
C GLN A 333 2.73 -20.42 -25.19
N GLU A 334 1.99 -21.53 -25.14
CA GLU A 334 2.38 -22.69 -24.34
C GLU A 334 3.68 -23.35 -24.82
N SER A 335 3.95 -23.30 -26.12
CA SER A 335 5.16 -23.92 -26.71
C SER A 335 6.37 -22.99 -26.74
N GLN A 336 6.22 -21.69 -26.46
CA GLN A 336 7.35 -20.76 -26.41
C GLN A 336 8.33 -21.13 -25.29
N VAL A 337 9.62 -21.00 -25.55
CA VAL A 337 10.69 -21.23 -24.58
C VAL A 337 11.08 -19.89 -23.97
N TYR A 338 11.02 -19.82 -22.64
CA TYR A 338 11.49 -18.69 -21.85
C TYR A 338 12.88 -18.99 -21.32
N THR A 339 13.88 -18.23 -21.77
CA THR A 339 15.23 -18.28 -21.21
C THR A 339 15.31 -17.34 -20.01
N ILE A 340 15.46 -17.90 -18.82
CA ILE A 340 15.44 -17.17 -17.55
C ILE A 340 16.80 -17.30 -16.86
N LYS A 341 17.38 -16.16 -16.49
CA LYS A 341 18.58 -16.12 -15.66
C LYS A 341 18.22 -15.90 -14.20
N ALA A 342 18.52 -16.89 -13.37
CA ALA A 342 18.38 -16.85 -11.92
C ALA A 342 19.71 -16.45 -11.27
N VAL A 343 19.68 -15.41 -10.43
CA VAL A 343 20.87 -14.87 -9.75
C VAL A 343 20.59 -14.77 -8.25
N LEU A 344 21.46 -15.33 -7.41
CA LEU A 344 21.33 -15.20 -5.96
C LEU A 344 21.61 -13.75 -5.53
N LYS A 345 20.66 -13.10 -4.84
CA LYS A 345 20.68 -11.64 -4.58
C LYS A 345 21.95 -11.16 -3.88
N HIS A 346 22.35 -11.88 -2.83
CA HIS A 346 23.48 -11.52 -1.98
C HIS A 346 24.82 -12.06 -2.51
N ARG A 347 24.80 -12.98 -3.49
CA ARG A 347 25.98 -13.54 -4.15
C ARG A 347 25.80 -13.54 -5.67
N LYS A 348 25.76 -12.34 -6.27
CA LYS A 348 25.50 -12.15 -7.72
C LYS A 348 26.43 -12.90 -8.69
N GLY A 349 27.57 -13.40 -8.19
CA GLY A 349 28.47 -14.26 -8.95
C GLY A 349 27.94 -15.69 -9.13
N LEU A 350 26.99 -16.11 -8.29
CA LEU A 350 26.28 -17.38 -8.38
C LEU A 350 24.99 -17.19 -9.19
N TRP A 351 24.96 -17.78 -10.38
CA TRP A 351 23.81 -17.69 -11.27
C TRP A 351 23.67 -18.95 -12.13
N ARG A 352 22.43 -19.17 -12.58
CA ARG A 352 22.02 -20.24 -13.50
C ARG A 352 21.17 -19.60 -14.60
N THR A 353 21.30 -20.08 -15.83
CA THR A 353 20.35 -19.77 -16.90
C THR A 353 19.62 -21.06 -17.25
N VAL A 354 18.30 -20.97 -17.22
CA VAL A 354 17.38 -22.08 -17.48
C VAL A 354 16.48 -21.75 -18.66
N GLU A 355 15.95 -22.79 -19.28
CA GLU A 355 14.90 -22.70 -20.28
C GLU A 355 13.69 -23.47 -19.76
N ILE A 356 12.51 -22.87 -19.89
CA ILE A 356 11.22 -23.43 -19.47
C ILE A 356 10.17 -23.13 -20.54
N LEU A 357 9.25 -24.05 -20.79
CA LEU A 357 8.15 -23.83 -21.73
C LEU A 357 7.09 -22.90 -21.14
N GLY A 358 6.43 -22.14 -22.00
CA GLY A 358 5.36 -21.24 -21.60
C GLY A 358 4.20 -21.97 -20.93
N GLY A 359 3.93 -23.22 -21.31
CA GLY A 359 2.88 -24.07 -20.74
C GLY A 359 3.26 -24.77 -19.43
N GLN A 360 4.52 -24.67 -18.99
CA GLN A 360 4.96 -25.19 -17.68
C GLN A 360 4.65 -24.19 -16.57
N THR A 361 4.64 -24.64 -15.32
CA THR A 361 4.19 -23.81 -14.19
C THR A 361 5.35 -23.22 -13.37
N LEU A 362 5.04 -22.34 -12.42
CA LEU A 362 6.00 -21.87 -11.42
C LEU A 362 6.46 -23.00 -10.48
N TYR A 363 5.69 -24.07 -10.32
CA TYR A 363 6.13 -25.28 -9.62
C TYR A 363 7.26 -26.00 -10.38
N ASP A 364 7.11 -26.21 -11.69
CA ASP A 364 8.15 -26.82 -12.53
C ASP A 364 9.46 -26.01 -12.46
N LEU A 365 9.33 -24.69 -12.52
CA LEU A 365 10.46 -23.78 -12.35
C LEU A 365 11.09 -23.91 -10.95
N ASN A 366 10.27 -23.99 -9.91
CA ASN A 366 10.72 -24.10 -8.53
C ASN A 366 11.55 -25.37 -8.30
N VAL A 367 11.01 -26.52 -8.73
CA VAL A 367 11.67 -27.84 -8.68
C VAL A 367 13.06 -27.77 -9.32
N LEU A 368 13.14 -27.18 -10.52
CA LEU A 368 14.43 -27.02 -11.20
C LEU A 368 15.38 -26.12 -10.43
N LEU A 369 14.91 -24.97 -9.93
CA LEU A 369 15.76 -24.00 -9.24
C LEU A 369 16.28 -24.53 -7.89
N ILE A 370 15.46 -25.22 -7.10
CA ILE A 370 15.89 -25.90 -5.86
C ILE A 370 17.05 -26.83 -6.18
N SER A 371 16.89 -27.71 -7.17
CA SER A 371 17.94 -28.64 -7.59
C SER A 371 19.21 -27.93 -8.09
N LEU A 372 19.08 -26.88 -8.90
CA LEU A 372 20.23 -26.20 -9.50
C LEU A 372 21.05 -25.35 -8.54
N PHE A 373 20.41 -24.87 -7.47
CA PHE A 373 21.07 -24.14 -6.39
C PHE A 373 21.37 -25.02 -5.18
N ASN A 374 21.03 -26.31 -5.23
CA ASN A 374 21.24 -27.28 -4.15
C ASN A 374 20.62 -26.82 -2.83
N HIS A 375 19.40 -26.30 -2.92
CA HIS A 375 18.59 -26.02 -1.73
C HIS A 375 17.86 -27.29 -1.29
N ASP A 376 17.48 -27.35 -0.03
CA ASP A 376 16.70 -28.45 0.51
C ASP A 376 15.25 -28.40 0.02
N TYR A 377 14.63 -29.57 -0.09
CA TYR A 377 13.30 -29.73 -0.66
C TYR A 377 12.17 -29.56 0.36
N ASP A 378 12.50 -29.33 1.63
CA ASP A 378 11.58 -29.30 2.76
C ASP A 378 11.14 -27.88 3.17
N HIS A 379 11.38 -26.91 2.29
CA HIS A 379 11.02 -25.51 2.52
C HIS A 379 10.08 -24.94 1.45
N LEU A 380 9.12 -24.13 1.90
CA LEU A 380 8.25 -23.36 1.01
C LEU A 380 9.05 -22.36 0.18
N SER A 381 8.51 -22.06 -1.00
CA SER A 381 9.04 -21.00 -1.85
C SER A 381 7.93 -20.02 -2.24
N GLY A 382 8.30 -18.82 -2.68
CA GLY A 382 7.35 -17.81 -3.13
C GLY A 382 7.86 -17.06 -4.36
N TYR A 383 6.92 -16.57 -5.17
CA TYR A 383 7.22 -15.79 -6.36
C TYR A 383 6.58 -14.41 -6.29
N TRP A 384 7.32 -13.40 -6.77
CA TRP A 384 6.76 -12.06 -6.96
C TRP A 384 7.15 -11.51 -8.33
N LEU A 385 6.18 -11.05 -9.11
CA LEU A 385 6.45 -10.31 -10.33
C LEU A 385 6.95 -8.90 -9.97
N ARG A 386 8.12 -8.51 -10.49
CA ARG A 386 8.69 -7.18 -10.21
C ARG A 386 8.27 -6.22 -11.31
N VAL A 387 7.17 -5.50 -11.06
CA VAL A 387 6.63 -4.51 -11.99
C VAL A 387 7.31 -3.16 -11.77
N ARG A 388 7.86 -2.58 -12.84
CA ARG A 388 8.50 -1.27 -12.78
C ARG A 388 7.45 -0.20 -12.48
N ARG A 389 7.73 0.66 -11.48
CA ARG A 389 6.83 1.75 -11.09
C ARG A 389 7.01 2.97 -12.01
N GLY A 390 6.04 3.21 -12.89
CA GLY A 390 6.04 4.27 -13.88
C GLY A 390 7.37 4.35 -14.65
N THR A 391 7.94 5.55 -14.77
CA THR A 391 9.25 5.76 -15.39
C THR A 391 10.41 5.68 -14.40
N THR A 392 10.15 5.34 -13.13
CA THR A 392 11.17 5.37 -12.06
C THR A 392 12.12 4.18 -12.17
N LYS A 393 13.14 4.12 -11.30
CA LYS A 393 13.98 2.92 -11.12
C LYS A 393 13.43 1.97 -10.05
N GLN A 394 12.28 2.30 -9.47
CA GLN A 394 11.65 1.51 -8.42
C GLN A 394 10.79 0.43 -9.06
N PHE A 395 10.64 -0.65 -8.31
CA PHE A 395 9.77 -1.77 -8.66
C PHE A 395 8.78 -1.95 -7.51
N ARG A 396 7.55 -2.34 -7.85
CA ARG A 396 6.63 -2.99 -6.92
C ARG A 396 6.72 -4.50 -7.14
N GLU A 397 6.41 -5.25 -6.09
CA GLU A 397 6.46 -6.70 -6.10
C GLU A 397 5.01 -7.18 -5.98
N VAL A 398 4.50 -7.79 -7.04
CA VAL A 398 3.17 -8.39 -7.08
C VAL A 398 3.32 -9.82 -6.62
N ASP A 399 2.66 -10.18 -5.54
CA ASP A 399 2.67 -11.54 -5.03
C ASP A 399 2.03 -12.47 -6.06
N LEU A 400 2.73 -13.54 -6.42
CA LEU A 400 2.19 -14.60 -7.29
C LEU A 400 1.79 -15.83 -6.45
N GLY A 401 2.04 -15.82 -5.14
CA GLY A 401 1.71 -16.92 -4.24
C GLY A 401 2.90 -17.80 -3.87
N THR A 402 2.60 -18.82 -3.07
CA THR A 402 3.56 -19.83 -2.63
C THR A 402 3.58 -21.06 -3.52
N VAL A 403 4.75 -21.68 -3.55
CA VAL A 403 4.95 -23.03 -4.03
C VAL A 403 5.23 -23.93 -2.84
N ASN A 404 4.38 -24.94 -2.67
CA ASN A 404 4.54 -25.97 -1.66
C ASN A 404 5.21 -27.21 -2.29
N PRO A 405 6.42 -27.59 -1.84
CA PRO A 405 7.13 -28.73 -2.42
C PRO A 405 6.60 -30.08 -1.92
N PHE A 406 5.78 -30.10 -0.87
CA PHE A 406 5.27 -31.33 -0.24
C PHE A 406 3.91 -31.75 -0.79
N ASP A 407 3.08 -30.78 -1.14
CA ASP A 407 1.75 -31.01 -1.65
C ASP A 407 1.48 -30.05 -2.81
N PHE A 408 1.32 -30.62 -4.00
CA PHE A 408 1.03 -29.87 -5.21
C PHE A 408 -0.33 -29.16 -5.14
N ASP A 409 -1.27 -29.68 -4.35
CA ASP A 409 -2.60 -29.09 -4.20
C ASP A 409 -2.63 -27.94 -3.17
N GLU A 410 -1.53 -27.69 -2.43
CA GLU A 410 -1.47 -26.73 -1.31
C GLU A 410 -0.53 -25.52 -1.56
N GLY A 411 -0.46 -24.98 -2.79
CA GLY A 411 0.30 -23.75 -3.07
C GLY A 411 -0.35 -22.88 -4.14
N GLU A 412 -0.58 -21.59 -3.86
CA GLU A 412 -1.34 -20.71 -4.76
C GLU A 412 -0.62 -20.48 -6.11
N ALA A 413 0.70 -20.62 -6.13
CA ALA A 413 1.50 -20.46 -7.34
C ALA A 413 1.76 -21.77 -8.10
N ASN A 414 1.34 -22.93 -7.58
CA ASN A 414 1.70 -24.23 -8.16
C ASN A 414 1.20 -24.40 -9.61
N ASP A 415 -0.01 -23.89 -9.88
CA ASP A 415 -0.69 -24.01 -11.18
C ASP A 415 -0.51 -22.78 -12.07
N ILE A 416 0.24 -21.77 -11.63
CA ILE A 416 0.48 -20.57 -12.45
C ILE A 416 1.43 -20.93 -13.59
N VAL A 417 0.86 -20.97 -14.80
CA VAL A 417 1.56 -21.22 -16.05
C VAL A 417 2.46 -20.03 -16.44
N ILE A 418 3.70 -20.27 -16.88
CA ILE A 418 4.69 -19.23 -17.20
C ILE A 418 4.16 -18.22 -18.22
N ALA A 419 3.47 -18.68 -19.27
CA ALA A 419 2.93 -17.81 -20.32
C ALA A 419 1.76 -16.94 -19.85
N SER A 420 1.01 -17.33 -18.80
CA SER A 420 -0.10 -16.53 -18.27
C SER A 420 0.38 -15.22 -17.64
N LEU A 421 1.60 -15.22 -17.13
CA LEU A 421 2.27 -14.04 -16.58
C LEU A 421 2.59 -12.97 -17.64
N SER A 422 2.43 -13.28 -18.94
CA SER A 422 2.63 -12.34 -20.05
C SER A 422 4.02 -11.66 -20.05
N LEU A 423 5.02 -12.36 -19.52
CA LEU A 423 6.39 -11.84 -19.36
C LEU A 423 6.99 -11.41 -20.70
N GLN A 424 7.75 -10.32 -20.67
CA GLN A 424 8.54 -9.80 -21.78
C GLN A 424 10.03 -9.94 -21.50
N VAL A 425 10.85 -9.88 -22.55
CA VAL A 425 12.32 -9.83 -22.39
C VAL A 425 12.72 -8.63 -21.55
N GLY A 426 13.51 -8.86 -20.50
CA GLY A 426 13.93 -7.87 -19.52
C GLY A 426 13.02 -7.78 -18.29
N ASP A 427 11.85 -8.43 -18.29
CA ASP A 427 11.04 -8.55 -17.09
C ASP A 427 11.76 -9.38 -16.03
N THR A 428 11.41 -9.11 -14.77
CA THR A 428 12.05 -9.79 -13.64
C THR A 428 11.04 -10.32 -12.65
N LEU A 429 11.35 -11.47 -12.07
CA LEU A 429 10.65 -12.05 -10.94
C LEU A 429 11.60 -12.11 -9.74
N LYS A 430 11.05 -12.04 -8.53
CA LYS A 430 11.72 -12.41 -7.30
C LYS A 430 11.28 -13.82 -6.96
N TRP A 431 12.22 -14.71 -6.68
CA TRP A 431 11.95 -16.04 -6.13
C TRP A 431 12.62 -16.13 -4.77
N VAL A 432 11.87 -16.42 -3.73
CA VAL A 432 12.40 -16.62 -2.38
C VAL A 432 12.21 -18.09 -2.03
N HIS A 433 13.31 -18.76 -1.69
CA HIS A 433 13.30 -20.11 -1.15
C HIS A 433 13.56 -20.02 0.36
N ASP A 434 12.88 -20.89 1.12
CA ASP A 434 12.87 -20.90 2.58
C ASP A 434 12.50 -19.55 3.21
N PHE A 435 11.28 -19.44 3.72
CA PHE A 435 10.84 -18.21 4.41
C PHE A 435 11.46 -18.03 5.79
N GLY A 436 12.13 -19.05 6.35
CA GLY A 436 12.97 -18.93 7.54
C GLY A 436 14.22 -18.08 7.24
N ASP A 437 15.03 -18.53 6.30
CA ASP A 437 16.30 -17.88 5.93
C ASP A 437 16.17 -16.76 4.89
N TRP A 438 15.04 -16.70 4.20
CA TRP A 438 14.71 -15.72 3.17
C TRP A 438 15.72 -15.69 2.01
N ILE A 439 15.95 -16.85 1.38
CA ILE A 439 16.96 -17.02 0.32
C ILE A 439 16.45 -16.46 -1.01
N GLU A 440 16.73 -15.18 -1.23
CA GLU A 440 16.20 -14.43 -2.37
C GLU A 440 17.06 -14.54 -3.65
N HIS A 441 16.38 -14.82 -4.76
CA HIS A 441 16.91 -14.85 -6.11
C HIS A 441 16.18 -13.82 -6.99
N LEU A 442 16.93 -13.21 -7.91
CA LEU A 442 16.38 -12.40 -9.00
C LEU A 442 16.37 -13.23 -10.28
N LEU A 443 15.18 -13.45 -10.83
CA LEU A 443 14.96 -14.10 -12.11
C LEU A 443 14.78 -13.02 -13.18
N THR A 444 15.50 -13.10 -14.29
CA THR A 444 15.38 -12.16 -15.42
C THR A 444 15.12 -12.91 -16.71
N VAL A 445 14.08 -12.52 -17.45
CA VAL A 445 13.80 -13.09 -18.78
C VAL A 445 14.81 -12.53 -19.77
N GLU A 446 15.70 -13.36 -20.29
CA GLU A 446 16.74 -12.97 -21.25
C GLU A 446 16.30 -13.16 -22.71
N ALA A 447 15.45 -14.14 -22.99
CA ALA A 447 14.89 -14.40 -24.32
C ALA A 447 13.54 -15.13 -24.24
N ILE A 448 12.73 -14.97 -25.30
CA ILE A 448 11.52 -15.75 -25.58
C ILE A 448 11.62 -16.19 -27.04
N SER A 449 11.58 -17.49 -27.30
CA SER A 449 11.79 -18.06 -28.64
C SER A 449 10.92 -19.29 -28.89
N ASP A 450 10.88 -19.75 -30.14
CA ASP A 450 10.35 -21.07 -30.46
C ASP A 450 11.28 -22.18 -29.91
N PRO A 451 10.77 -23.38 -29.62
CA PRO A 451 11.59 -24.50 -29.18
C PRO A 451 12.52 -24.98 -30.32
N GLU A 452 13.72 -25.45 -29.96
CA GLU A 452 14.65 -26.04 -30.92
C GLU A 452 14.00 -27.26 -31.61
N ALA A 453 14.17 -27.37 -32.93
CA ALA A 453 13.41 -28.32 -33.76
C ALA A 453 13.62 -29.81 -33.42
N ASP A 454 14.73 -30.14 -32.78
CA ASP A 454 15.13 -31.48 -32.34
C ASP A 454 14.88 -31.75 -30.85
N MET A 455 14.40 -30.76 -30.10
CA MET A 455 14.12 -30.89 -28.66
C MET A 455 12.70 -31.39 -28.40
N ASN A 456 12.55 -32.35 -27.49
CA ASN A 456 11.25 -32.83 -27.02
C ASN A 456 10.74 -31.91 -25.90
N PRO A 457 9.43 -31.58 -25.83
CA PRO A 457 8.88 -30.85 -24.69
C PRO A 457 9.24 -31.43 -23.31
N ALA A 458 9.41 -32.76 -23.21
CA ALA A 458 9.83 -33.44 -21.98
C ALA A 458 11.28 -33.14 -21.55
N ASP A 459 12.09 -32.53 -22.42
CA ASP A 459 13.45 -32.10 -22.10
C ASP A 459 13.48 -30.73 -21.38
N TYR A 460 12.32 -30.12 -21.14
CA TYR A 460 12.14 -28.88 -20.38
C TYR A 460 11.45 -29.15 -19.02
N PRO A 461 11.72 -28.36 -17.97
CA PRO A 461 12.66 -27.25 -17.95
C PRO A 461 14.11 -27.78 -17.83
N ARG A 462 15.08 -27.02 -18.35
CA ARG A 462 16.50 -27.42 -18.37
C ARG A 462 17.44 -26.29 -18.00
N LYS A 463 18.64 -26.64 -17.51
CA LYS A 463 19.76 -25.70 -17.39
C LYS A 463 20.51 -25.60 -18.72
N VAL A 464 20.73 -24.37 -19.18
CA VAL A 464 21.52 -24.09 -20.40
C VAL A 464 22.86 -23.39 -20.10
N ALA A 465 22.96 -22.67 -18.98
CA ALA A 465 24.23 -22.09 -18.56
C ALA A 465 24.31 -21.92 -17.04
N GLN A 466 25.52 -21.70 -16.53
CA GLN A 466 25.77 -21.33 -15.14
C GLN A 466 27.06 -20.52 -15.04
N ASN A 467 27.26 -19.83 -13.91
CA ASN A 467 28.52 -19.16 -13.65
C ASN A 467 29.69 -20.15 -13.65
N GLN A 468 30.88 -19.66 -13.99
CA GLN A 468 32.10 -20.41 -13.70
C GLN A 468 32.30 -20.44 -12.18
N PRO A 469 32.44 -21.63 -11.57
CA PRO A 469 32.73 -21.79 -10.15
C PRO A 469 33.94 -20.95 -9.74
N LYS A 470 33.76 -20.00 -8.82
CA LYS A 470 34.90 -19.38 -8.14
C LYS A 470 35.28 -20.26 -6.97
N LEU A 471 36.03 -21.32 -7.27
CA LEU A 471 36.46 -22.29 -6.27
C LEU A 471 37.18 -21.57 -5.12
N ARG A 472 36.68 -21.81 -3.91
CA ARG A 472 37.38 -21.49 -2.68
C ARG A 472 38.08 -22.76 -2.22
N TYR A 473 39.13 -22.61 -1.43
CA TYR A 473 39.99 -23.73 -1.06
C TYR A 473 39.90 -24.00 0.42
N CYS A 474 39.94 -25.28 0.80
CA CYS A 474 39.96 -25.72 2.18
C CYS A 474 41.11 -25.06 2.94
N GLY A 475 40.81 -24.42 4.08
CA GLY A 475 41.79 -23.71 4.91
C GLY A 475 42.89 -24.64 5.44
N VAL A 476 42.50 -25.84 5.90
CA VAL A 476 43.41 -26.87 6.41
C VAL A 476 44.35 -27.36 5.31
N CYS A 477 43.80 -27.79 4.18
CA CYS A 477 44.59 -28.24 3.03
C CYS A 477 45.53 -27.14 2.51
N LYS A 478 45.07 -25.88 2.50
CA LYS A 478 45.89 -24.72 2.09
C LYS A 478 47.05 -24.48 3.04
N ALA A 479 46.87 -24.65 4.34
CA ALA A 479 47.95 -24.56 5.34
C ALA A 479 49.01 -25.65 5.14
N GLU A 480 48.62 -26.80 4.59
CA GLU A 480 49.52 -27.89 4.19
C GLU A 480 50.13 -27.72 2.78
N GLY A 481 49.84 -26.61 2.09
CA GLY A 481 50.32 -26.34 0.74
C GLY A 481 49.54 -27.03 -0.39
N ARG A 482 48.41 -27.68 -0.09
CA ARG A 482 47.51 -28.29 -1.08
C ARG A 482 46.45 -27.29 -1.57
N LYS A 483 45.99 -27.45 -2.82
CA LYS A 483 44.90 -26.66 -3.41
C LYS A 483 43.64 -27.51 -3.59
N THR A 484 43.09 -27.99 -2.49
CA THR A 484 41.84 -28.76 -2.48
C THR A 484 40.65 -27.79 -2.42
N PRO A 485 39.71 -27.82 -3.38
CA PRO A 485 38.48 -27.05 -3.28
C PRO A 485 37.76 -27.36 -1.97
N ALA A 486 37.25 -26.34 -1.29
CA ALA A 486 36.35 -26.55 -0.16
C ALA A 486 35.00 -27.01 -0.71
N THR A 487 34.34 -27.95 -0.04
CA THR A 487 32.97 -28.36 -0.34
C THR A 487 32.00 -27.92 0.74
N TRP A 488 32.50 -27.53 1.92
CA TRP A 488 31.69 -27.17 3.08
C TRP A 488 32.18 -25.88 3.77
N ILE A 489 31.25 -25.20 4.45
CA ILE A 489 31.52 -24.16 5.45
C ILE A 489 31.16 -24.76 6.80
N CYS A 490 32.12 -24.86 7.71
CA CYS A 490 31.82 -25.28 9.08
C CYS A 490 31.24 -24.10 9.85
N MET A 491 29.98 -24.17 10.26
CA MET A 491 29.26 -23.05 10.86
C MET A 491 29.76 -22.77 12.28
N GLU A 492 29.95 -23.80 13.09
CA GLU A 492 30.50 -23.66 14.45
C GLU A 492 31.87 -22.99 14.46
N CYS A 493 32.80 -23.45 13.61
CA CYS A 493 34.12 -22.83 13.51
C CYS A 493 34.04 -21.42 12.92
N SER A 494 33.09 -21.15 12.03
CA SER A 494 32.93 -19.83 11.45
C SER A 494 32.48 -18.81 12.48
N ASP A 495 31.56 -19.21 13.36
CA ASP A 495 31.07 -18.39 14.48
C ASP A 495 32.17 -18.17 15.53
N GLU A 496 32.93 -19.21 15.88
CA GLU A 496 34.05 -19.10 16.82
C GLU A 496 35.16 -18.16 16.31
N GLU A 497 35.42 -18.19 15.00
CA GLU A 497 36.52 -17.44 14.39
C GLU A 497 36.09 -16.08 13.78
N ASP A 498 34.80 -15.74 13.80
CA ASP A 498 34.21 -14.56 13.15
C ASP A 498 34.62 -14.43 11.67
N ARG A 499 34.66 -15.56 10.94
CA ARG A 499 35.01 -15.66 9.51
C ARG A 499 34.61 -17.01 8.91
N ASP A 500 34.32 -17.07 7.61
CA ASP A 500 34.08 -18.35 6.92
C ASP A 500 35.25 -19.34 7.12
N VAL A 501 34.97 -20.49 7.72
CA VAL A 501 35.89 -21.63 7.84
C VAL A 501 35.54 -22.68 6.78
N LEU A 502 36.28 -22.61 5.68
CA LEU A 502 36.04 -23.44 4.49
C LEU A 502 36.83 -24.75 4.58
N VAL A 503 36.15 -25.89 4.40
CA VAL A 503 36.76 -27.22 4.49
C VAL A 503 36.35 -28.11 3.31
N CYS A 504 37.20 -29.06 2.92
CA CYS A 504 36.85 -30.11 1.97
C CYS A 504 36.30 -31.32 2.74
N GLU A 505 35.61 -32.24 2.04
CA GLU A 505 35.05 -33.48 2.59
C GLU A 505 35.98 -34.19 3.58
N ASP A 506 37.20 -34.54 3.15
CA ASP A 506 38.19 -35.24 3.98
C ASP A 506 38.53 -34.48 5.28
N CYS A 507 38.55 -33.15 5.23
CA CYS A 507 38.84 -32.33 6.39
C CYS A 507 37.62 -32.17 7.28
N LEU A 508 36.41 -32.13 6.71
CA LEU A 508 35.16 -32.15 7.47
C LEU A 508 35.09 -33.45 8.28
N GLU A 509 35.19 -34.61 7.62
CA GLU A 509 35.13 -35.92 8.29
C GLU A 509 36.20 -36.12 9.36
N LYS A 510 37.41 -35.59 9.13
CA LYS A 510 38.54 -35.83 10.02
C LYS A 510 38.61 -34.86 11.20
N HIS A 511 38.14 -33.62 11.01
CA HIS A 511 38.39 -32.54 11.96
C HIS A 511 37.12 -31.82 12.45
N HIS A 512 35.99 -32.01 11.78
CA HIS A 512 34.76 -31.27 12.00
C HIS A 512 33.51 -32.17 11.92
N LEU A 513 33.66 -33.50 12.09
CA LEU A 513 32.55 -34.45 11.90
C LEU A 513 31.38 -34.20 12.86
N GLU A 514 31.67 -33.66 14.04
CA GLU A 514 30.67 -33.33 15.06
C GLU A 514 30.14 -31.90 14.93
N HIS A 515 30.66 -31.10 14.00
CA HIS A 515 30.26 -29.71 13.84
C HIS A 515 29.17 -29.56 12.80
N ASP A 516 28.29 -28.58 12.98
CA ASP A 516 27.37 -28.16 11.95
C ASP A 516 28.09 -27.55 10.74
N ALA A 517 27.68 -27.93 9.53
CA ALA A 517 28.33 -27.51 8.30
C ALA A 517 27.40 -27.50 7.08
N ASP A 518 27.52 -26.44 6.27
CA ASP A 518 26.71 -26.23 5.07
C ASP A 518 27.51 -26.47 3.80
N GLU A 519 26.89 -27.10 2.80
CA GLU A 519 27.53 -27.31 1.50
C GLU A 519 27.72 -25.99 0.74
N ILE A 520 28.91 -25.80 0.15
CA ILE A 520 29.21 -24.61 -0.66
C ILE A 520 28.61 -24.76 -2.05
N VAL A 521 27.60 -23.95 -2.34
CA VAL A 521 27.12 -23.77 -3.71
C VAL A 521 28.10 -22.88 -4.50
N TYR A 522 28.63 -23.43 -5.61
CA TYR A 522 29.62 -22.79 -6.49
C TYR A 522 29.09 -22.18 -7.78
#